data_AF-A0A242MBN8-F1
#
_entry.id   AF-A0A242MBN8-F1
#
_cell.length_a   1.000
_cell.length_b   1.000
_cell.length_c   1.000
_cell.angle_alpha   90.00
_cell.angle_beta   90.00
_cell.angle_gamma   90.00
#
_symmetry.space_group_name_H-M   'P 1'
#
loop_
_entity.id
_entity.type
_entity.pdbx_description
1 polymer ?
#
loop_
_entity_poly.entity_id
_entity_poly.type
_entity_poly.pdbx_seq_one_letter_code
_entity_poly.pdbx_strand_id
1 'polypeptide(L)'
;MLLALDWENSTSGADMTVDDACTFVEIVHDKTGRWPVVYGSNLVAHADKVASINCSLSKCPLWIASYQDTPEAPSRIWKTWTFWQYTDGRHGPDPKLNKLDRNSYNGKDAAALADAWPKLGGTMKVIPATSML
;
A
#
# COMPACT_ATOMS: atom_id res chain seq x y z
N MET A 1 -11.17 9.61 3.97
CA MET A 1 -11.18 8.14 3.94
C MET A 1 -9.95 7.65 3.19
N LEU A 2 -9.18 6.75 3.80
CA LEU A 2 -8.12 6.02 3.12
C LEU A 2 -8.75 4.97 2.20
N LEU A 3 -8.22 4.82 1.00
CA LEU A 3 -8.58 3.74 0.09
C LEU A 3 -7.43 2.75 0.08
N ALA A 4 -7.76 1.46 0.18
CA ALA A 4 -6.78 0.40 0.10
C ALA A 4 -7.26 -0.67 -0.89
N LEU A 5 -6.33 -1.19 -1.69
CA LEU A 5 -6.48 -2.48 -2.35
C LEU A 5 -5.91 -3.52 -1.38
N ASP A 6 -6.79 -4.35 -0.85
CA ASP A 6 -6.42 -5.55 -0.11
C ASP A 6 -6.11 -6.67 -1.12
N TRP A 7 -4.81 -6.90 -1.37
CA TRP A 7 -4.34 -7.82 -2.42
C TRP A 7 -3.67 -9.06 -1.84
N GLU A 8 -4.53 -10.00 -1.46
CA GLU A 8 -4.15 -11.28 -0.88
C GLU A 8 -4.54 -12.45 -1.79
N ASN A 9 -3.97 -13.62 -1.51
CA ASN A 9 -4.35 -14.85 -2.19
C ASN A 9 -5.83 -15.15 -1.95
N SER A 10 -6.54 -15.45 -3.03
CA SER A 10 -7.95 -15.79 -3.03
C SER A 10 -8.18 -17.11 -2.32
N THR A 11 -9.20 -17.14 -1.45
CA THR A 11 -9.68 -18.36 -0.81
C THR A 11 -10.76 -19.06 -1.63
N SER A 12 -11.21 -18.47 -2.75
CA SER A 12 -12.38 -18.95 -3.50
C SER A 12 -12.32 -18.62 -4.99
N GLY A 13 -11.16 -18.77 -5.64
CA GLY A 13 -11.01 -18.54 -7.07
C GLY A 13 -9.58 -18.23 -7.46
N ALA A 14 -9.41 -17.66 -8.65
CA ALA A 14 -8.12 -17.15 -9.08
C ALA A 14 -7.74 -15.88 -8.30
N ASP A 15 -6.44 -15.70 -8.11
CA ASP A 15 -5.89 -14.44 -7.59
C ASP A 15 -6.05 -13.33 -8.63
N MET A 16 -6.24 -12.09 -8.15
CA MET A 16 -6.12 -10.91 -9.01
C MET A 16 -4.69 -10.87 -9.56
N THR A 17 -4.55 -10.77 -10.89
CA THR A 17 -3.23 -10.73 -11.53
C THR A 17 -2.54 -9.38 -11.31
N VAL A 18 -1.24 -9.31 -11.64
CA VAL A 18 -0.47 -8.06 -11.56
C VAL A 18 -1.05 -6.98 -12.48
N ASP A 19 -1.45 -7.35 -13.70
CA ASP A 19 -2.02 -6.41 -14.67
C ASP A 19 -3.41 -5.92 -14.24
N ASP A 20 -4.21 -6.81 -13.66
CA ASP A 20 -5.51 -6.44 -13.07
C ASP A 20 -5.31 -5.48 -11.89
N ALA A 21 -4.31 -5.71 -11.04
CA ALA A 21 -3.99 -4.81 -9.93
C ALA A 21 -3.52 -3.44 -10.44
N CYS A 22 -2.66 -3.38 -11.47
CA CYS A 22 -2.27 -2.14 -12.14
C CYS A 22 -3.49 -1.37 -12.66
N THR A 23 -4.40 -2.07 -13.34
CA THR A 23 -5.63 -1.50 -13.89
C THR A 23 -6.58 -1.01 -12.79
N PHE A 24 -6.74 -1.80 -11.74
CA PHE A 24 -7.62 -1.48 -10.62
C PHE A 24 -7.20 -0.18 -9.93
N VAL A 25 -5.91 -0.03 -9.59
CA VAL A 25 -5.43 1.16 -8.89
C VAL A 25 -5.54 2.42 -9.76
N GLU A 26 -5.41 2.30 -11.09
CA GLU A 26 -5.66 3.39 -12.03
C GLU A 26 -7.13 3.81 -12.04
N ILE A 27 -8.05 2.85 -12.12
CA ILE A 27 -9.49 3.14 -12.06
C ILE A 27 -9.87 3.82 -10.73
N VAL A 28 -9.34 3.34 -9.61
CA VAL A 28 -9.57 3.97 -8.30
C VAL A 28 -9.04 5.41 -8.29
N HIS A 29 -7.84 5.64 -8.82
CA HIS A 29 -7.28 6.97 -8.93
C HIS A 29 -8.15 7.88 -9.80
N ASP A 30 -8.56 7.44 -10.98
CA ASP A 30 -9.34 8.25 -11.92
C ASP A 30 -10.71 8.63 -11.37
N LYS A 31 -11.32 7.75 -10.57
CA LYS A 31 -12.62 8.00 -9.94
C LYS A 31 -12.54 8.86 -8.68
N THR A 32 -11.40 8.86 -7.99
CA THR A 32 -11.31 9.43 -6.64
C THR A 32 -10.25 10.52 -6.47
N GLY A 33 -9.39 10.71 -7.47
CA GLY A 33 -8.21 11.56 -7.44
C GLY A 33 -7.14 11.09 -6.46
N ARG A 34 -7.15 9.82 -6.04
CA ARG A 34 -6.26 9.28 -5.02
C ARG A 34 -5.73 7.90 -5.41
N TRP A 35 -4.42 7.71 -5.31
CA TRP A 35 -3.82 6.39 -5.36
C TRP A 35 -4.21 5.60 -4.10
N PRO A 36 -4.78 4.40 -4.22
CA PRO A 36 -5.03 3.57 -3.06
C PRO A 36 -3.70 3.06 -2.47
N VAL A 37 -3.70 2.79 -1.18
CA VAL A 37 -2.63 2.01 -0.55
C VAL A 37 -2.76 0.56 -1.01
N VAL A 38 -1.67 -0.09 -1.38
CA VAL A 38 -1.67 -1.52 -1.72
C VAL A 38 -1.26 -2.29 -0.47
N TYR A 39 -2.15 -3.15 0.01
CA TYR A 39 -1.90 -4.07 1.12
C TYR A 39 -1.67 -5.49 0.60
N GLY A 40 -0.78 -6.25 1.25
CA GLY A 40 -0.61 -7.68 0.97
C GLY A 40 0.77 -8.22 1.33
N SER A 41 1.03 -9.47 0.94
CA SER A 41 2.28 -10.20 1.18
C SER A 41 2.83 -10.85 -0.10
N ASN A 42 2.48 -12.11 -0.39
CA ASN A 42 3.06 -12.90 -1.47
C ASN A 42 2.79 -12.30 -2.86
N LEU A 43 1.58 -11.83 -3.11
CA LEU A 43 1.22 -11.19 -4.39
C LEU A 43 1.97 -9.87 -4.60
N VAL A 44 2.15 -9.08 -3.54
CA VAL A 44 2.98 -7.87 -3.54
C VAL A 44 4.44 -8.22 -3.86
N ALA A 45 5.01 -9.22 -3.19
CA ALA A 45 6.39 -9.66 -3.43
C ALA A 45 6.58 -10.20 -4.86
N HIS A 46 5.57 -10.86 -5.42
CA HIS A 46 5.58 -11.29 -6.81
C HIS A 46 5.50 -10.09 -7.77
N ALA A 47 4.59 -9.15 -7.54
CA ALA A 47 4.45 -7.93 -8.33
C ALA A 47 5.74 -7.10 -8.35
N ASP A 48 6.44 -6.97 -7.21
CA ASP A 48 7.73 -6.30 -7.17
C ASP A 48 8.79 -6.97 -8.04
N LYS A 49 8.64 -8.26 -8.36
CA LYS A 49 9.52 -9.03 -9.23
C LYS A 49 9.10 -9.03 -10.69
N VAL A 50 7.82 -8.88 -11.03
CA VAL A 50 7.37 -9.05 -12.43
C VAL A 50 6.67 -7.84 -13.05
N ALA A 51 6.11 -6.92 -12.25
CA ALA A 51 5.39 -5.77 -12.78
C ALA A 51 6.29 -4.83 -13.60
N SER A 52 5.76 -4.26 -14.67
CA SER A 52 6.46 -3.18 -15.38
C SER A 52 6.74 -2.01 -14.44
N ILE A 53 7.91 -1.37 -14.53
CA ILE A 53 8.21 -0.18 -13.72
C ILE A 53 7.27 1.00 -14.05
N ASN A 54 6.68 0.98 -15.25
CA ASN A 54 5.71 1.98 -15.69
C ASN A 54 4.27 1.68 -15.21
N CYS A 55 4.03 0.54 -14.55
CA CYS A 55 2.72 0.26 -13.96
C CYS A 55 2.43 1.22 -12.80
N SER A 56 1.15 1.59 -12.65
CA SER A 56 0.69 2.52 -11.63
C SER A 56 0.76 2.02 -10.18
N LEU A 57 1.06 0.73 -9.95
CA LEU A 57 1.41 0.23 -8.61
C LEU A 57 2.59 1.00 -8.00
N SER A 58 3.54 1.46 -8.83
CA SER A 58 4.69 2.28 -8.38
C SER A 58 4.29 3.65 -7.80
N LYS A 59 3.06 4.11 -8.05
CA LYS A 59 2.50 5.36 -7.51
C LYS A 59 1.73 5.14 -6.20
N CYS A 60 1.48 3.88 -5.85
CA CYS A 60 0.67 3.51 -4.69
C CYS A 60 1.57 3.34 -3.46
N PRO A 61 1.20 3.89 -2.28
CA PRO A 61 1.89 3.56 -1.03
C PRO A 61 1.73 2.08 -0.71
N LEU A 62 2.74 1.49 -0.07
CA LEU A 62 2.73 0.09 0.32
C LEU A 62 2.34 -0.10 1.79
N TRP A 63 1.42 -1.01 2.05
CA TRP A 63 1.11 -1.57 3.36
C TRP A 63 1.48 -3.04 3.39
N ILE A 64 2.72 -3.36 3.77
CA ILE A 64 3.22 -4.72 3.71
C ILE A 64 2.70 -5.55 4.89
N ALA A 65 2.20 -6.76 4.63
CA ALA A 65 1.96 -7.77 5.65
C ALA A 65 3.21 -8.67 5.78
N SER A 66 3.86 -8.61 6.94
CA SER A 66 5.04 -9.44 7.24
C SER A 66 5.12 -9.72 8.73
N TYR A 67 4.91 -10.97 9.14
CA TYR A 67 4.91 -11.34 10.56
C TYR A 67 6.30 -11.77 11.04
N GLN A 68 7.31 -10.95 10.72
CA GLN A 68 8.72 -11.12 11.09
C GLN A 68 9.18 -9.99 12.03
N ASP A 69 10.34 -10.09 12.66
CA ASP A 69 10.84 -9.01 13.55
C ASP A 69 11.21 -7.73 12.78
N THR A 70 11.51 -7.85 11.49
CA THR A 70 11.83 -6.72 10.61
C THR A 70 11.13 -6.91 9.27
N PRO A 71 10.42 -5.90 8.74
CA PRO A 71 9.78 -6.02 7.44
C PRO A 71 10.82 -5.94 6.32
N GLU A 72 10.82 -6.95 5.44
CA GLU A 72 11.54 -6.84 4.17
C GLU A 72 10.73 -5.98 3.21
N ALA A 73 11.24 -4.78 2.91
CA ALA A 73 10.65 -3.94 1.88
C ALA A 73 10.99 -4.51 0.50
N PRO A 74 10.02 -4.56 -0.43
CA PRO A 74 10.32 -4.69 -1.85
C PRO A 74 11.19 -3.50 -2.30
N SER A 75 11.95 -3.65 -3.40
CA SER A 75 12.94 -2.64 -3.81
C SER A 75 12.77 -2.13 -5.25
N ARG A 76 11.95 -2.79 -6.07
CA ARG A 76 11.78 -2.37 -7.47
C ARG A 76 10.62 -1.40 -7.66
N ILE A 77 9.39 -1.89 -7.52
CA ILE A 77 8.13 -1.16 -7.71
C ILE A 77 7.92 -0.23 -6.52
N TRP A 78 8.06 -0.78 -5.31
CA TRP A 78 8.08 0.00 -4.08
C TRP A 78 9.52 0.20 -3.64
N LYS A 79 9.84 1.42 -3.20
CA LYS A 79 11.17 1.74 -2.62
C LYS A 79 11.20 1.57 -1.10
N THR A 80 10.04 1.61 -0.48
CA THR A 80 9.84 1.43 0.94
C THR A 80 8.36 1.11 1.21
N TRP A 81 8.05 0.69 2.43
CA TRP A 81 6.69 0.55 2.94
C TRP A 81 6.24 1.81 3.67
N THR A 82 4.95 2.10 3.63
CA THR A 82 4.27 3.17 4.40
C THR A 82 3.68 2.62 5.68
N PHE A 83 3.01 1.46 5.60
CA PHE A 83 2.55 0.72 6.76
C PHE A 83 3.11 -0.69 6.74
N TRP A 84 3.22 -1.27 7.92
CA TRP A 84 3.63 -2.64 8.11
C TRP A 84 2.68 -3.32 9.09
N GLN A 85 1.89 -4.28 8.61
CA GLN A 85 1.15 -5.19 9.47
C GLN A 85 2.12 -6.24 10.00
N TYR A 86 2.48 -6.10 11.27
CA TYR A 86 3.50 -6.94 11.89
C TYR A 86 2.88 -8.15 12.59
N THR A 87 1.58 -8.14 12.89
CA THR A 87 0.92 -9.26 13.59
C THR A 87 -0.56 -9.30 13.25
N ASP A 88 -1.12 -10.52 13.27
CA ASP A 88 -2.56 -10.84 13.27
C ASP A 88 -3.11 -11.07 14.71
N GLY A 89 -2.28 -10.78 15.72
CA GLY A 89 -2.56 -11.07 17.12
C GLY A 89 -2.23 -12.50 17.57
N ARG A 90 -1.71 -13.36 16.67
CA ARG A 90 -1.19 -14.70 16.98
C ARG A 90 0.28 -14.82 16.56
N HIS A 91 0.58 -14.50 15.32
CA HIS A 91 1.90 -14.55 14.69
C HIS A 91 2.59 -13.18 14.67
N GLY A 92 3.90 -13.14 14.45
CA GLY A 92 4.66 -11.88 14.38
C GLY A 92 5.32 -11.46 15.71
N PRO A 93 5.94 -10.27 15.77
CA PRO A 93 6.54 -9.74 16.99
C PRO A 93 5.49 -9.14 17.94
N ASP A 94 5.95 -8.92 19.18
CA ASP A 94 5.21 -8.14 20.16
C ASP A 94 5.30 -6.64 19.88
N PRO A 95 4.31 -5.84 20.36
CA PRO A 95 3.20 -6.26 21.21
C PRO A 95 2.02 -6.82 20.40
N LYS A 96 1.57 -8.04 20.72
CA LYS A 96 0.36 -8.65 20.14
C LYS A 96 -0.87 -8.46 21.01
N LEU A 97 -2.04 -8.47 20.39
CA LEU A 97 -3.33 -8.49 21.07
C LEU A 97 -4.16 -9.61 20.46
N ASN A 98 -4.73 -10.49 21.27
CA ASN A 98 -5.40 -11.72 20.85
C ASN A 98 -6.36 -11.49 19.65
N LYS A 99 -5.99 -12.03 18.48
CA LYS A 99 -6.73 -11.94 17.20
C LYS A 99 -6.98 -10.50 16.70
N LEU A 100 -6.12 -9.55 17.03
CA LEU A 100 -6.18 -8.20 16.50
C LEU A 100 -4.92 -7.89 15.71
N ASP A 101 -5.14 -7.46 14.47
CA ASP A 101 -4.08 -6.99 13.61
C ASP A 101 -3.44 -5.73 14.18
N ARG A 102 -2.12 -5.65 14.10
CA ARG A 102 -1.41 -4.43 14.46
C ARG A 102 -0.42 -4.02 13.41
N ASN A 103 -0.31 -2.70 13.30
CA ASN A 103 0.39 -2.04 12.22
C ASN A 103 1.36 -1.01 12.77
N SER A 104 2.49 -0.86 12.10
CA SER A 104 3.46 0.21 12.30
C SER A 104 3.43 1.18 11.12
N TYR A 105 3.68 2.46 11.38
CA TYR A 105 3.77 3.51 10.37
C TYR A 105 5.24 3.88 10.13
N ASN A 106 5.66 3.88 8.87
CA ASN A 106 7.01 4.29 8.47
C ASN A 106 7.13 5.81 8.33
N GLY A 107 6.80 6.53 9.38
CA GLY A 107 6.94 7.97 9.41
C GLY A 107 7.35 8.44 10.80
N LYS A 108 7.51 9.76 10.91
CA LYS A 108 8.16 10.37 12.07
C LYS A 108 7.38 10.15 13.37
N ASP A 109 6.10 10.50 13.36
CA ASP A 109 5.25 10.49 14.54
C ASP A 109 3.75 10.47 14.15
N ALA A 110 2.89 10.41 15.15
CA ALA A 110 1.44 10.39 14.97
C ALA A 110 0.89 11.70 14.39
N ALA A 111 1.53 12.84 14.63
CA ALA A 111 1.10 14.12 14.07
C ALA A 111 1.35 14.15 12.56
N ALA A 112 2.53 13.69 12.11
CA ALA A 112 2.84 13.55 10.70
C ALA A 112 1.87 12.58 9.98
N LEU A 113 1.49 11.48 10.65
CA LEU A 113 0.46 10.58 10.13
C LEU A 113 -0.90 11.28 9.99
N ALA A 114 -1.32 12.00 11.03
CA ALA A 114 -2.60 12.71 11.03
C ALA A 114 -2.67 13.76 9.91
N ASP A 115 -1.60 14.53 9.70
CA ASP A 115 -1.50 15.54 8.65
C ASP A 115 -1.52 14.92 7.25
N ALA A 116 -0.85 13.76 7.09
CA ALA A 116 -0.82 13.04 5.83
C ALA A 116 -2.12 12.28 5.56
N TRP A 117 -2.98 12.05 6.55
CA TRP A 117 -4.18 11.22 6.40
C TRP A 117 -5.32 11.96 5.68
N PRO A 118 -6.02 11.33 4.72
CA PRO A 118 -5.80 10.00 4.14
C PRO A 118 -4.91 10.03 2.87
N LYS A 119 -4.24 11.14 2.58
CA LYS A 119 -3.45 11.40 1.36
C LYS A 119 -1.99 10.94 1.52
N LEU A 120 -1.81 9.66 1.78
CA LEU A 120 -0.48 9.05 1.90
C LEU A 120 0.13 8.89 0.49
N GLY A 121 1.40 9.26 0.29
CA GLY A 121 2.14 8.94 -0.95
C GLY A 121 2.32 10.04 -2.00
N GLY A 122 2.08 11.31 -1.69
CA GLY A 122 2.51 12.39 -2.59
C GLY A 122 1.85 13.71 -2.28
N THR A 123 2.66 14.75 -2.10
CA THR A 123 2.21 16.15 -2.12
C THR A 123 1.50 16.43 -3.43
N MET A 124 0.23 16.76 -3.35
CA MET A 124 -0.50 17.46 -4.41
C MET A 124 0.30 18.72 -4.74
N LYS A 125 0.96 18.80 -5.90
CA LYS A 125 1.14 20.12 -6.51
C LYS A 125 -0.26 20.54 -6.91
N VAL A 126 -0.85 21.44 -6.12
CA VAL A 126 -1.98 22.22 -6.59
C VAL A 126 -1.46 22.96 -7.83
N ILE A 127 -1.83 22.51 -9.02
CA ILE A 127 -1.71 23.31 -10.22
C ILE A 127 -2.88 24.29 -10.13
N PRO A 128 -2.65 25.60 -9.94
CA PRO A 128 -3.74 26.57 -9.99
C PRO A 128 -4.44 26.43 -11.34
N ALA A 129 -5.78 26.44 -11.32
CA ALA A 129 -6.60 26.46 -12.51
C ALA A 129 -6.45 27.81 -13.23
N THR A 130 -5.31 28.03 -13.89
CA THR A 130 -5.07 29.24 -14.70
C THR A 130 -4.11 29.06 -15.88
N SER A 131 -3.74 27.84 -16.28
CA SER A 131 -2.95 27.61 -17.51
C SER A 131 -3.68 26.76 -18.54
N MET A 132 -4.96 27.07 -18.75
CA MET A 132 -5.60 26.86 -20.05
C MET A 132 -6.11 28.22 -20.49
N LEU A 133 -5.23 28.99 -21.13
CA LEU A 133 -5.43 29.95 -22.20
C LEU A 133 -4.04 30.48 -22.60
#